data_AF-A0A3P3Y344-F1
#
_entry.id   AF-A0A3P3Y344-F1
#
_cell.length_a   1.000
_cell.length_b   1.000
_cell.length_c   1.000
_cell.angle_alpha   90.00
_cell.angle_beta   90.00
_cell.angle_gamma   90.00
#
_symmetry.space_group_name_H-M   'P 1'
#
loop_
_entity.id
_entity.type
_entity.pdbx_description
1 polymer ?
#
loop_
_entity_poly.entity_id
_entity_poly.type
_entity_poly.pdbx_seq_one_letter_code
_entity_poly.pdbx_strand_id
1 'polypeptide(L)'
;MAVVIIGAAARGGAARCRVRAAECATASRVHCVANACYRVAMAVGKLVKDVPADKFVQALAEHFKKSDKIKVPSWAEYCKTAAYKELPPQNADWYYLRAAAIARRVYLRGGSVGGLQKVYGGADRRGVRRNKFALAAKGIIRNILQQLESCEIVQKDETKKGRRVTSKGRRELDTIASKIEVASQPGIAM
;
A
#
# COMPACT_ATOMS: atom_id res chain seq x y z
N MET A 1 22.42 -11.65 58.52
CA MET A 1 23.54 -11.85 57.59
C MET A 1 22.91 -12.05 56.20
N ALA A 2 22.75 -11.01 55.38
CA ALA A 2 23.77 -10.47 54.46
C ALA A 2 24.42 -11.58 53.60
N VAL A 3 24.45 -11.58 52.25
CA VAL A 3 24.24 -10.52 51.25
C VAL A 3 24.34 -11.15 49.82
N VAL A 4 23.55 -10.64 48.85
CA VAL A 4 23.82 -10.45 47.38
C VAL A 4 23.94 -11.69 46.45
N ILE A 5 23.00 -11.95 45.52
CA ILE A 5 22.70 -11.37 44.17
C ILE A 5 23.87 -11.40 43.16
N ILE A 6 23.82 -12.33 42.18
CA ILE A 6 24.10 -12.19 40.72
C ILE A 6 23.40 -13.42 40.08
N GLY A 7 22.45 -13.43 39.13
CA GLY A 7 22.27 -12.68 37.89
C GLY A 7 22.21 -13.69 36.73
N ALA A 8 21.10 -13.78 35.99
CA ALA A 8 21.06 -14.25 34.59
C ALA A 8 19.66 -14.11 33.99
N ALA A 9 19.44 -13.01 33.28
CA ALA A 9 18.37 -12.86 32.31
C ALA A 9 18.89 -13.26 30.92
N ALA A 10 18.22 -14.21 30.25
CA ALA A 10 18.25 -14.41 28.80
C ALA A 10 17.01 -15.27 28.45
N ARG A 11 15.90 -14.72 27.93
CA ARG A 11 15.69 -14.30 26.53
C ARG A 11 16.45 -15.18 25.53
N GLY A 12 15.77 -16.16 24.94
CA GLY A 12 16.32 -16.92 23.82
C GLY A 12 15.61 -18.24 23.56
N GLY A 13 14.30 -18.22 23.32
CA GLY A 13 13.57 -19.38 22.79
C GLY A 13 13.97 -19.63 21.34
N ALA A 14 15.13 -20.22 21.11
CA ALA A 14 15.51 -20.77 19.82
C ALA A 14 14.64 -22.01 19.56
N ALA A 15 13.60 -21.84 18.73
CA ALA A 15 12.81 -22.94 18.21
C ALA A 15 13.73 -23.86 17.38
N ARG A 16 14.13 -24.97 18.00
CA ARG A 16 14.98 -25.98 17.39
C ARG A 16 14.14 -26.73 16.35
N CYS A 17 14.32 -26.38 15.07
CA CYS A 17 13.56 -26.95 13.97
C CYS A 17 13.98 -28.41 13.76
N ARG A 18 13.12 -29.36 14.17
CA ARG A 18 13.31 -30.80 13.96
C ARG A 18 12.66 -31.18 12.63
N VAL A 19 13.30 -30.83 11.50
CA VAL A 19 12.79 -31.22 10.18
C VAL A 19 13.13 -32.69 9.93
N ARG A 20 12.10 -33.52 9.76
CA ARG A 20 12.23 -34.90 9.25
C ARG A 20 12.88 -34.86 7.86
N ALA A 21 13.98 -35.58 7.72
CA ALA A 21 14.88 -35.58 6.57
C ALA A 21 14.38 -36.38 5.34
N ALA A 22 13.11 -36.27 4.96
CA ALA A 22 12.53 -37.19 3.95
C ALA A 22 12.34 -36.62 2.54
N GLU A 23 12.56 -35.33 2.27
CA GLU A 23 12.40 -34.77 0.92
C GLU A 23 13.59 -33.88 0.57
N CYS A 24 14.75 -34.49 0.30
CA CYS A 24 15.91 -33.78 -0.21
C CYS A 24 16.80 -34.71 -1.05
N ALA A 25 16.35 -35.00 -2.27
CA ALA A 25 17.24 -35.43 -3.34
C ALA A 25 17.13 -34.38 -4.46
N THR A 26 18.26 -33.82 -4.88
CA THR A 26 18.45 -32.86 -5.98
C THR A 26 17.97 -31.40 -5.81
N ALA A 27 18.33 -30.74 -4.71
CA ALA A 27 18.56 -29.29 -4.74
C ALA A 27 19.66 -28.91 -3.75
N SER A 28 20.53 -27.98 -4.16
CA SER A 28 21.69 -27.52 -3.40
C SER A 28 21.36 -27.22 -1.93
N ARG A 29 22.24 -27.71 -1.03
CA ARG A 29 22.10 -27.61 0.44
C ARG A 29 21.99 -26.16 0.96
N VAL A 30 22.26 -25.16 0.13
CA VAL A 30 22.12 -23.73 0.43
C VAL A 30 20.67 -23.22 0.24
N HIS A 31 19.85 -23.88 -0.59
CA HIS A 31 18.47 -23.45 -0.88
C HIS A 31 17.42 -23.96 0.14
N CYS A 32 17.69 -25.02 0.89
CA CYS A 32 16.67 -25.66 1.73
C CYS A 32 16.43 -24.94 3.08
N VAL A 33 17.43 -24.26 3.65
CA VAL A 33 17.30 -23.58 4.96
C VAL A 33 16.59 -22.21 4.83
N ALA A 34 16.71 -21.56 3.67
CA ALA A 34 16.08 -20.26 3.43
C ALA A 34 14.54 -20.37 3.27
N ASN A 35 14.06 -21.40 2.57
CA ASN A 35 12.63 -21.55 2.25
C ASN A 35 11.76 -21.95 3.46
N ALA A 36 12.31 -22.72 4.41
CA ALA A 36 11.58 -23.10 5.62
C ALA A 36 11.51 -21.96 6.64
N CYS A 37 12.56 -21.15 6.78
CA CYS A 37 12.58 -20.00 7.69
C CYS A 37 11.70 -18.83 7.19
N TYR A 38 11.65 -18.59 5.86
CA TYR A 38 10.78 -17.58 5.25
C TYR A 38 9.28 -17.90 5.36
N ARG A 39 8.90 -19.19 5.35
CA ARG A 39 7.50 -19.61 5.56
C ARG A 39 7.01 -19.38 7.00
N VAL A 40 7.89 -19.43 8.01
CA VAL A 40 7.49 -19.18 9.41
C VAL A 40 7.26 -17.69 9.69
N ALA A 41 7.93 -16.78 8.97
CA ALA A 41 7.64 -15.34 9.02
C ALA A 41 6.27 -14.96 8.40
N MET A 42 5.65 -15.86 7.61
CA MET A 42 4.36 -15.64 6.95
C MET A 42 3.14 -15.92 7.84
N ALA A 43 3.34 -16.39 9.07
CA ALA A 43 2.27 -16.70 10.02
C ALA A 43 1.94 -15.55 11.01
N VAL A 44 2.41 -14.34 10.73
CA VAL A 44 2.04 -13.10 11.44
C VAL A 44 1.09 -12.30 10.55
N GLY A 45 0.03 -11.70 11.12
CA GLY A 45 -0.93 -10.90 10.38
C GLY A 45 -0.24 -9.80 9.56
N LYS A 46 -0.48 -9.78 8.24
CA LYS A 46 0.12 -8.80 7.32
C LYS A 46 -0.66 -7.50 7.38
N LEU A 47 0.04 -6.39 7.59
CA LEU A 47 -0.53 -5.04 7.51
C LEU A 47 -0.24 -4.42 6.13
N VAL A 48 -0.96 -3.34 5.79
CA VAL A 48 -0.73 -2.57 4.55
C VAL A 48 0.71 -2.08 4.38
N LYS A 49 1.46 -1.96 5.49
CA LYS A 49 2.87 -1.54 5.48
C LYS A 49 3.82 -2.65 5.00
N ASP A 50 3.43 -3.91 5.17
CA ASP A 50 4.28 -5.08 4.94
C ASP A 50 4.18 -5.60 3.50
N VAL A 51 3.20 -5.11 2.74
CA VAL A 51 2.93 -5.51 1.36
C VAL A 51 3.55 -4.50 0.38
N PRO A 52 4.14 -4.96 -0.74
CA PRO A 52 4.60 -4.07 -1.81
C PRO A 52 3.45 -3.20 -2.34
N ALA A 53 3.76 -1.92 -2.55
CA ALA A 53 2.75 -0.92 -2.85
C ALA A 53 1.98 -1.21 -4.14
N ASP A 54 2.67 -1.67 -5.19
CA ASP A 54 2.07 -1.86 -6.51
C ASP A 54 1.05 -3.00 -6.50
N LYS A 55 1.42 -4.15 -5.92
CA LYS A 55 0.54 -5.31 -5.78
C LYS A 55 -0.69 -4.98 -4.92
N PHE A 56 -0.49 -4.19 -3.85
CA PHE A 56 -1.60 -3.75 -2.99
C PHE A 56 -2.58 -2.85 -3.73
N VAL A 57 -2.09 -1.89 -4.51
CA VAL A 57 -2.94 -0.96 -5.26
C VAL A 57 -3.76 -1.69 -6.32
N GLN A 58 -3.16 -2.67 -7.01
CA GLN A 58 -3.87 -3.50 -8.00
C GLN A 58 -4.98 -4.34 -7.34
N ALA A 59 -4.65 -5.08 -6.28
CA ALA A 59 -5.63 -5.91 -5.57
C ALA A 59 -6.79 -5.08 -4.99
N LEU A 60 -6.49 -3.89 -4.46
CA LEU A 60 -7.51 -2.99 -3.92
C LEU A 60 -8.37 -2.39 -5.04
N ALA A 61 -7.81 -2.09 -6.21
CA ALA A 61 -8.57 -1.63 -7.36
C ALA A 61 -9.55 -2.70 -7.86
N GLU A 62 -9.11 -3.97 -7.94
CA GLU A 62 -10.00 -5.09 -8.26
C GLU A 62 -11.12 -5.26 -7.23
N HIS A 63 -10.82 -5.07 -5.94
CA HIS A 63 -11.83 -5.10 -4.89
C HIS A 63 -12.90 -4.02 -5.08
N PHE A 64 -12.50 -2.80 -5.46
CA PHE A 64 -13.44 -1.72 -5.73
C PHE A 64 -14.33 -1.99 -6.94
N LYS A 65 -13.81 -2.64 -7.98
CA LYS A 65 -14.62 -3.10 -9.11
C LYS A 65 -15.63 -4.16 -8.69
N LYS A 66 -15.22 -5.15 -7.91
CA LYS A 66 -16.10 -6.22 -7.44
C LYS A 66 -17.21 -5.74 -6.50
N SER A 67 -16.94 -4.66 -5.78
CA SER A 67 -17.86 -4.16 -4.75
C SER A 67 -18.80 -3.05 -5.24
N ASP A 68 -18.57 -2.50 -6.43
CA ASP A 68 -19.31 -1.38 -7.05
C ASP A 68 -19.54 -0.14 -6.15
N LYS A 69 -18.81 -0.02 -5.04
CA LYS A 69 -18.95 1.09 -4.07
C LYS A 69 -18.47 2.42 -4.64
N ILE A 70 -17.50 2.39 -5.56
CA ILE A 70 -16.90 3.57 -6.18
C ILE A 70 -17.50 3.76 -7.57
N LYS A 71 -18.30 4.81 -7.73
CA LYS A 71 -18.86 5.20 -9.03
C LYS A 71 -17.85 6.02 -9.82
N VAL A 72 -17.54 5.60 -11.04
CA VAL A 72 -16.72 6.42 -11.95
C VAL A 72 -17.59 7.58 -12.44
N PRO A 73 -17.15 8.84 -12.27
CA PRO A 73 -17.90 9.98 -12.78
C PRO A 73 -17.79 10.06 -14.31
N SER A 74 -18.83 10.57 -14.97
CA SER A 74 -18.89 10.69 -16.44
C SER A 74 -17.73 11.49 -17.04
N TRP A 75 -17.21 12.49 -16.32
CA TRP A 75 -16.08 13.29 -16.79
C TRP A 75 -14.73 12.55 -16.73
N ALA A 76 -14.61 11.41 -16.05
CA ALA A 76 -13.33 10.71 -15.90
C ALA A 76 -12.75 10.23 -17.24
N GLU A 77 -13.59 9.94 -18.22
CA GLU A 77 -13.15 9.46 -19.54
C GLU A 77 -12.41 10.55 -20.34
N TYR A 78 -12.81 11.81 -20.15
CA TYR A 78 -12.27 12.94 -20.89
C TYR A 78 -11.14 13.67 -20.14
N CYS A 79 -10.99 13.40 -18.84
CA CYS A 79 -10.12 14.19 -17.98
C CYS A 79 -8.66 13.73 -18.02
N LYS A 80 -7.75 14.70 -18.15
CA LYS A 80 -6.34 14.51 -17.78
C LYS A 80 -6.15 14.59 -16.27
N THR A 81 -5.16 13.84 -15.77
CA THR A 81 -4.92 13.70 -14.33
C THR A 81 -4.31 14.92 -13.65
N ALA A 82 -3.59 15.74 -14.41
CA ALA A 82 -3.00 17.00 -13.99
C ALA A 82 -2.81 17.93 -15.18
N ALA A 83 -2.67 19.23 -14.94
CA ALA A 83 -2.53 20.23 -16.00
C ALA A 83 -1.29 19.99 -16.88
N TYR A 84 -0.19 19.55 -16.26
CA TYR A 84 1.12 19.33 -16.89
C TYR A 84 1.25 18.01 -17.67
N LYS A 85 0.19 17.19 -17.72
CA LYS A 85 0.17 15.97 -18.53
C LYS A 85 -0.41 16.30 -19.91
N GLU A 86 0.29 15.89 -20.95
CA GLU A 86 -0.14 16.07 -22.34
C GLU A 86 -1.27 15.11 -22.70
N LEU A 87 -1.10 13.83 -22.35
CA LEU A 87 -2.03 12.76 -22.68
C LEU A 87 -2.90 12.36 -21.48
N PRO A 88 -4.17 11.95 -21.71
CA PRO A 88 -4.98 11.32 -20.69
C PRO A 88 -4.41 9.95 -20.29
N PRO A 89 -4.82 9.39 -19.14
CA PRO A 89 -4.44 8.03 -18.74
C PRO A 89 -4.87 6.99 -19.77
N GLN A 90 -3.97 6.09 -20.16
CA GLN A 90 -4.24 5.05 -21.14
C GLN A 90 -5.08 3.88 -20.57
N ASN A 91 -4.92 3.60 -19.28
CA ASN A 91 -5.64 2.50 -18.63
C ASN A 91 -7.10 2.89 -18.36
N ALA A 92 -8.06 2.09 -18.81
CA ALA A 92 -9.49 2.33 -18.53
C ALA A 92 -9.78 2.39 -17.02
N ASP A 93 -9.09 1.56 -16.23
CA ASP A 93 -9.27 1.46 -14.77
C ASP A 93 -8.46 2.46 -13.94
N TRP A 94 -7.92 3.50 -14.58
CA TRP A 94 -7.04 4.47 -13.92
C TRP A 94 -7.69 5.11 -12.69
N TYR A 95 -9.01 5.28 -12.71
CA TYR A 95 -9.77 5.88 -11.62
C TYR A 95 -9.74 5.01 -10.35
N TYR A 96 -9.97 3.71 -10.50
CA TYR A 96 -9.90 2.74 -9.39
C TYR A 96 -8.48 2.60 -8.84
N LEU A 97 -7.48 2.54 -9.72
CA LEU A 97 -6.08 2.51 -9.32
C LEU A 97 -5.69 3.76 -8.53
N ARG A 98 -6.16 4.93 -8.98
CA ARG A 98 -5.92 6.19 -8.26
C ARG A 98 -6.64 6.24 -6.92
N ALA A 99 -7.87 5.73 -6.83
CA ALA A 99 -8.61 5.63 -5.57
C ALA A 99 -7.89 4.72 -4.56
N ALA A 100 -7.43 3.55 -5.01
CA ALA A 100 -6.63 2.62 -4.20
C ALA A 100 -5.31 3.24 -3.71
N ALA A 101 -4.58 3.93 -4.59
CA ALA A 101 -3.35 4.61 -4.22
C ALA A 101 -3.58 5.73 -3.19
N ILE A 102 -4.67 6.49 -3.32
CA ILE A 102 -5.05 7.53 -2.35
C ILE A 102 -5.41 6.89 -1.01
N ALA A 103 -6.22 5.82 -0.99
CA ALA A 103 -6.58 5.11 0.23
C ALA A 103 -5.35 4.62 1.00
N ARG A 104 -4.37 4.03 0.30
CA ARG A 104 -3.08 3.63 0.88
C ARG A 104 -2.31 4.83 1.45
N ARG A 105 -2.28 5.96 0.74
CA ARG A 105 -1.58 7.16 1.21
C ARG A 105 -2.20 7.73 2.47
N VAL A 106 -3.54 7.77 2.54
CA VAL A 106 -4.29 8.22 3.72
C VAL A 106 -4.01 7.32 4.93
N TYR A 107 -3.88 6.00 4.72
CA TYR A 107 -3.53 5.04 5.78
C TYR A 107 -2.16 5.31 6.43
N LEU A 108 -1.17 5.79 5.65
CA LEU A 108 0.22 5.94 6.11
C LEU A 108 0.50 7.28 6.80
N ARG A 109 -0.01 8.38 6.24
CA ARG A 109 0.38 9.75 6.66
C ARG A 109 -0.83 10.60 7.07
N GLY A 110 -2.06 10.10 6.93
CA GLY A 110 -3.25 10.95 6.87
C GLY A 110 -3.32 11.73 5.56
N GLY A 111 -4.49 12.26 5.22
CA GLY A 111 -4.74 12.89 3.93
C GLY A 111 -5.27 14.31 4.01
N SER A 112 -4.52 15.27 3.49
CA SER A 112 -5.08 16.57 3.07
C SER A 112 -5.08 16.66 1.55
N VAL A 113 -6.01 17.41 0.98
CA VAL A 113 -6.10 17.56 -0.48
C VAL A 113 -4.84 18.19 -1.05
N GLY A 114 -4.31 19.25 -0.40
CA GLY A 114 -3.07 19.91 -0.82
C GLY A 114 -1.82 19.03 -0.69
N GLY A 115 -1.77 18.16 0.34
CA GLY A 115 -0.69 17.19 0.50
C GLY A 115 -0.69 16.17 -0.64
N LEU A 116 -1.86 15.66 -1.00
CA LEU A 116 -2.02 14.72 -2.12
C LEU A 116 -1.69 15.38 -3.47
N GLN A 117 -2.02 16.67 -3.65
CA GLN A 117 -1.64 17.40 -4.87
C GLN A 117 -0.13 17.48 -5.08
N LYS A 118 0.66 17.56 -4.00
CA LYS A 118 2.13 17.54 -4.07
C LYS A 118 2.65 16.14 -4.36
N VAL A 119 2.04 15.09 -3.79
CA VAL A 119 2.44 13.70 -4.03
C VAL A 119 2.25 13.29 -5.50
N TYR A 120 1.11 13.66 -6.10
CA TYR A 120 0.84 13.38 -7.51
C TYR A 120 1.27 14.52 -8.46
N GLY A 121 1.94 15.53 -7.93
CA GLY A 121 2.52 16.61 -8.71
C GLY A 121 3.72 16.12 -9.53
N GLY A 122 4.19 16.95 -10.44
CA GLY A 122 5.28 16.58 -11.33
C GLY A 122 5.98 17.79 -11.94
N ALA A 123 7.02 17.52 -12.72
CA ALA A 123 7.68 18.55 -13.49
C ALA A 123 6.84 18.89 -14.74
N ASP A 124 6.54 20.18 -14.89
CA ASP A 124 5.85 20.73 -16.04
C ASP A 124 6.86 21.22 -17.09
N ARG A 125 6.75 20.68 -18.30
CA ARG A 125 7.64 20.96 -19.42
C ARG A 125 7.11 22.16 -20.19
N ARG A 126 7.80 23.30 -20.09
CA ARG A 126 7.41 24.56 -20.76
C ARG A 126 8.18 24.83 -22.06
N GLY A 127 8.52 23.78 -22.79
CA GLY A 127 9.34 23.86 -24.01
C GLY A 127 10.77 24.32 -23.71
N VAL A 128 11.11 25.55 -24.11
CA VAL A 128 12.45 26.14 -23.98
C VAL A 128 12.73 26.65 -22.56
N ARG A 129 11.70 27.05 -21.81
CA ARG A 129 11.87 27.57 -20.44
C ARG A 129 12.11 26.43 -19.45
N ARG A 130 12.97 26.65 -18.45
CA ARG A 130 13.28 25.70 -17.35
C ARG A 130 12.01 25.09 -16.74
N ASN A 131 11.98 23.78 -16.49
CA ASN A 131 10.83 23.11 -15.87
C ASN A 131 10.51 23.69 -14.47
N LYS A 132 9.22 23.81 -14.13
CA LYS A 132 8.78 24.08 -12.73
C LYS A 132 7.92 22.91 -12.25
N PHE A 133 7.81 22.80 -10.93
CA PHE A 133 6.89 21.85 -10.32
C PHE A 133 5.45 22.35 -10.45
N ALA A 134 4.58 21.51 -11.01
CA ALA A 134 3.15 21.75 -11.11
C ALA A 134 2.36 20.75 -10.25
N LEU A 135 1.29 21.26 -9.64
CA LEU A 135 0.42 20.47 -8.77
C LEU A 135 -0.54 19.60 -9.58
N ALA A 136 -0.97 18.48 -8.98
CA ALA A 136 -2.01 17.65 -9.56
C ALA A 136 -3.39 18.33 -9.53
N ALA A 137 -4.30 17.85 -10.38
CA ALA A 137 -5.68 18.34 -10.42
C ALA A 137 -6.41 18.08 -9.10
N LYS A 138 -6.90 19.14 -8.46
CA LYS A 138 -7.58 19.08 -7.15
C LYS A 138 -8.93 18.36 -7.23
N GLY A 139 -9.65 18.54 -8.34
CA GLY A 139 -11.01 18.01 -8.53
C GLY A 139 -11.06 16.50 -8.40
N ILE A 140 -10.15 15.80 -9.08
CA ILE A 140 -10.05 14.33 -9.07
C ILE A 140 -9.82 13.81 -7.65
N ILE A 141 -8.81 14.36 -6.97
CA ILE A 141 -8.45 13.96 -5.59
C ILE A 141 -9.63 14.22 -4.64
N ARG A 142 -10.32 15.36 -4.79
CA ARG A 142 -11.46 15.70 -3.93
C ARG A 142 -12.62 14.73 -4.13
N ASN A 143 -12.98 14.43 -5.38
CA ASN A 143 -14.07 13.51 -5.70
C ASN A 143 -13.79 12.11 -5.13
N ILE A 144 -12.59 11.56 -5.38
CA ILE A 144 -12.20 10.25 -4.84
C ILE A 144 -12.33 10.21 -3.32
N LEU A 145 -11.87 11.25 -2.62
CA LEU A 145 -11.98 11.28 -1.16
C LEU A 145 -13.41 11.45 -0.65
N GLN A 146 -14.29 12.11 -1.41
CA GLN A 146 -15.72 12.17 -1.09
C GLN A 146 -16.38 10.80 -1.28
N GLN A 147 -16.03 10.08 -2.34
CA GLN A 147 -16.53 8.73 -2.58
C GLN A 147 -16.03 7.74 -1.52
N LEU A 148 -14.76 7.81 -1.13
CA LEU A 148 -14.20 7.00 -0.04
C LEU A 148 -14.83 7.33 1.33
N GLU A 149 -15.33 8.55 1.49
CA GLU A 149 -16.10 8.99 2.67
C GLU A 149 -17.51 8.39 2.65
N SER A 150 -18.18 8.37 1.48
CA SER A 150 -19.44 7.65 1.29
C SER A 150 -19.31 6.14 1.49
N CYS A 151 -18.13 5.57 1.23
CA CYS A 151 -17.82 4.15 1.50
C CYS A 151 -17.42 3.87 2.96
N GLU A 152 -17.41 4.89 3.84
CA GLU A 152 -16.97 4.82 5.24
C GLU A 152 -15.52 4.34 5.45
N ILE A 153 -14.67 4.34 4.42
CA ILE A 153 -13.26 3.96 4.55
C ILE A 153 -12.45 5.11 5.17
N VAL A 154 -12.83 6.34 4.83
CA VAL A 154 -12.15 7.57 5.24
C VAL A 154 -13.16 8.48 5.94
N GLN A 155 -12.72 9.13 7.01
CA GLN A 155 -13.49 10.13 7.76
C GLN A 155 -12.73 11.45 7.80
N LYS A 156 -13.47 12.55 7.94
CA LYS A 156 -12.90 13.87 8.24
C LYS A 156 -12.46 13.90 9.69
N ASP A 157 -11.22 14.28 9.94
CA ASP A 157 -10.76 14.52 11.30
C ASP A 157 -11.23 15.91 11.74
N GLU A 158 -11.90 15.99 12.89
CA GLU A 158 -12.32 17.27 13.48
C GLU A 158 -11.13 17.99 14.14
N THR A 159 -10.22 17.24 14.75
CA THR A 159 -9.08 17.78 15.51
C THR A 159 -7.93 18.26 14.63
N LYS A 160 -7.68 17.58 13.50
CA LYS A 160 -6.63 17.93 12.55
C LYS A 160 -7.29 18.21 11.22
N LYS A 161 -7.17 19.41 10.66
CA LYS A 161 -7.78 19.82 9.37
C LYS A 161 -7.35 18.90 8.21
N GLY A 162 -7.98 17.73 8.08
CA GLY A 162 -7.55 16.63 7.22
C GLY A 162 -8.50 15.43 7.27
N ARG A 163 -8.03 14.30 6.74
CA ARG A 163 -8.77 13.04 6.66
C ARG A 163 -7.95 11.89 7.23
N ARG A 164 -8.64 10.98 7.93
CA ARG A 164 -8.10 9.76 8.53
C ARG A 164 -8.91 8.55 8.13
N VAL A 165 -8.28 7.39 8.22
CA VAL A 165 -8.93 6.11 7.96
C VAL A 165 -9.79 5.73 9.17
N THR A 166 -11.01 5.25 8.94
CA THR A 166 -11.90 4.74 9.99
C THR A 166 -11.43 3.38 10.51
N SER A 167 -11.99 2.91 11.63
CA SER A 167 -11.73 1.54 12.11
C SER A 167 -12.17 0.49 11.09
N LYS A 168 -13.33 0.69 10.45
CA LYS A 168 -13.86 -0.17 9.37
C LYS A 168 -12.91 -0.20 8.17
N GLY A 169 -12.49 0.98 7.68
CA GLY A 169 -11.56 1.09 6.56
C GLY A 169 -10.20 0.46 6.84
N ARG A 170 -9.70 0.55 8.08
CA ARG A 170 -8.46 -0.11 8.50
C ARG A 170 -8.58 -1.62 8.36
N ARG A 171 -9.66 -2.21 8.89
CA ARG A 171 -9.94 -3.65 8.81
C ARG A 171 -10.08 -4.15 7.38
N GLU A 172 -10.79 -3.42 6.52
CA GLU A 172 -10.95 -3.78 5.11
C GLU A 172 -9.60 -3.80 4.38
N LEU A 173 -8.80 -2.75 4.55
CA LEU A 173 -7.46 -2.65 3.93
C LEU A 173 -6.49 -3.73 4.43
N ASP A 174 -6.48 -4.02 5.74
CA ASP A 174 -5.61 -5.04 6.32
C ASP A 174 -6.07 -6.47 5.92
N THR A 175 -7.38 -6.70 5.75
CA THR A 175 -7.92 -7.98 5.22
C THR A 175 -7.48 -8.21 3.78
N ILE A 176 -7.49 -7.15 2.96
CA ILE A 176 -7.00 -7.22 1.57
C ILE A 176 -5.49 -7.45 1.55
N ALA A 177 -4.73 -6.79 2.43
CA ALA A 177 -3.29 -6.99 2.57
C ALA A 177 -2.95 -8.46 2.94
N SER A 178 -3.77 -9.08 3.79
CA SER A 178 -3.59 -10.47 4.22
C SER A 178 -3.76 -11.48 3.07
N LYS A 179 -4.65 -11.19 2.12
CA LYS A 179 -4.90 -12.02 0.93
C LYS A 179 -3.76 -11.97 -0.09
N ILE A 180 -2.87 -10.98 -0.01
CA ILE A 180 -1.78 -10.84 -0.98
C ILE A 180 -0.65 -11.77 -0.57
N GLU A 181 -0.44 -12.79 -1.38
CA GLU A 181 0.77 -13.60 -1.34
C GLU A 181 1.90 -12.79 -1.96
N VAL A 182 2.88 -12.43 -1.13
CA VAL A 182 4.12 -11.85 -1.64
C VAL A 182 4.90 -13.00 -2.23
N ALA A 183 4.61 -13.37 -3.48
CA ALA A 183 5.59 -14.07 -4.29
C ALA A 183 6.83 -13.16 -4.32
N SER A 184 7.90 -13.58 -3.65
CA SER A 184 9.21 -12.97 -3.76
C SER A 184 9.51 -12.90 -5.26
N GLN A 185 9.49 -11.70 -5.84
CA GLN A 185 10.07 -11.53 -7.15
C GLN A 185 11.58 -11.41 -6.89
N PRO A 186 12.39 -12.43 -7.23
CA PRO A 186 13.83 -12.29 -7.20
C PRO A 186 14.22 -11.29 -8.28
N GLY A 187 15.06 -10.32 -7.91
CA GLY A 187 15.93 -9.64 -8.86
C GLY A 187 15.28 -8.61 -9.76
N ILE A 188 15.75 -7.38 -9.59
CA ILE A 188 15.94 -6.44 -10.68
C ILE A 188 16.67 -7.19 -11.80
N ALA A 189 15.98 -7.50 -12.89
CA ALA A 189 16.60 -7.74 -14.20
C ALA A 189 16.28 -6.51 -15.05
N MET A 190 17.33 -6.00 -15.68
CA MET A 190 17.51 -4.65 -16.23
C MET A 190 16.37 -4.14 -17.13
#